data_AF-A0A948E9A7-F1
#
_entry.id   AF-A0A948E9A7-F1
#
_cell.length_a   1.000
_cell.length_b   1.000
_cell.length_c   1.000
_cell.angle_alpha   90.00
_cell.angle_beta   90.00
_cell.angle_gamma   90.00
#
_symmetry.space_group_name_H-M   'P 1'
#
loop_
_entity.id
_entity.type
_entity.pdbx_description
1 polymer ?
#
loop_
_entity_poly.entity_id
_entity_poly.type
_entity_poly.pdbx_seq_one_letter_code
_entity_poly.pdbx_strand_id
1 'polypeptide(L)'
;MKTFLFSIFAITLLASFSVQAQTWCASSNCEWSTSDSALEFTDSLTNESDGILHENWPVYSWSIAIFDSDKFDDLMGNVYYFKNFIANRVREICVAKRTEWGFTDMATCDSARTYIRNSYLHKYTGSTMDEALTDTFWTVDEDNWFSYASFNAKSEAYVQDGTKRVYVTEDFWHQERLVRGNGCEMDHLPIVVDLDEMTITFISSELFD
;
A
#
# COMPACT_ATOMS: atom_id res chain seq x y z
N MET A 1 -3.80 -54.39 3.05
CA MET A 1 -3.11 -53.10 3.22
C MET A 1 -4.00 -52.01 2.67
N LYS A 2 -4.38 -51.05 3.50
CA LYS A 2 -5.26 -49.91 3.19
C LYS A 2 -4.41 -48.68 2.85
N THR A 3 -4.99 -47.83 1.99
CA THR A 3 -4.83 -46.36 1.86
C THR A 3 -3.48 -45.80 1.41
N PHE A 4 -3.46 -45.15 0.25
CA PHE A 4 -2.91 -43.79 0.02
C PHE A 4 -3.31 -43.32 -1.41
N LEU A 5 -4.47 -42.66 -1.53
CA LEU A 5 -4.92 -41.97 -2.75
C LEU A 5 -5.63 -40.68 -2.33
N PHE A 6 -4.86 -39.70 -1.83
CA PHE A 6 -5.30 -38.33 -1.62
C PHE A 6 -4.07 -37.42 -1.65
N SER A 7 -3.64 -36.96 -2.84
CA SER A 7 -2.76 -35.77 -2.91
C SER A 7 -2.53 -35.16 -4.31
N ILE A 8 -3.38 -35.40 -5.31
CA ILE A 8 -3.17 -34.81 -6.65
C ILE A 8 -4.19 -33.68 -6.96
N PHE A 9 -5.30 -33.59 -6.23
CA PHE A 9 -6.32 -32.55 -6.47
C PHE A 9 -6.06 -31.19 -5.82
N ALA A 10 -5.17 -31.10 -4.83
CA ALA A 10 -4.90 -29.84 -4.12
C ALA A 10 -3.87 -28.93 -4.84
N ILE A 11 -3.00 -29.49 -5.69
CA ILE A 11 -1.92 -28.75 -6.34
C ILE A 11 -2.44 -28.00 -7.58
N THR A 12 -3.41 -28.56 -8.29
CA THR A 12 -4.00 -27.93 -9.50
C THR A 12 -4.87 -26.71 -9.16
N LEU A 13 -5.53 -26.71 -7.99
CA LEU A 13 -6.32 -25.56 -7.52
C LEU A 13 -5.42 -24.37 -7.20
N LEU A 14 -4.33 -24.58 -6.44
CA LEU A 14 -3.40 -23.51 -6.07
C LEU A 14 -2.69 -22.87 -7.28
N ALA A 15 -2.39 -23.67 -8.31
CA ALA A 15 -1.78 -23.17 -9.55
C ALA A 15 -2.75 -22.38 -10.44
N SER A 16 -4.07 -22.62 -10.35
CA SER A 16 -5.06 -21.86 -11.12
C SER A 16 -5.39 -20.51 -10.47
N PHE A 17 -5.37 -20.43 -9.13
CA PHE A 17 -5.53 -19.15 -8.42
C PHE A 17 -4.34 -18.20 -8.59
N SER A 18 -3.11 -18.71 -8.71
CA SER A 18 -1.93 -17.87 -8.93
C SER A 18 -1.88 -17.24 -10.33
N VAL A 19 -2.40 -17.95 -11.34
CA VAL A 19 -2.51 -17.44 -12.73
C VAL A 19 -3.63 -16.41 -12.85
N GLN A 20 -4.75 -16.58 -12.14
CA GLN A 20 -5.80 -15.56 -12.08
C GLN A 20 -5.31 -14.28 -11.39
N ALA A 21 -4.60 -14.37 -10.26
CA ALA A 21 -4.00 -13.22 -9.59
C ALA A 21 -3.05 -12.40 -10.50
N GLN A 22 -2.30 -13.07 -11.39
CA GLN A 22 -1.39 -12.42 -12.35
C GLN A 22 -2.09 -11.84 -13.60
N THR A 23 -3.32 -12.26 -13.91
CA THR A 23 -4.06 -11.80 -15.11
C THR A 23 -5.00 -10.63 -14.86
N TRP A 24 -5.11 -10.18 -13.60
CA TRP A 24 -5.91 -9.00 -13.20
C TRP A 24 -5.48 -7.72 -13.89
N CYS A 25 -4.17 -7.55 -14.07
CA CYS A 25 -3.59 -6.45 -14.83
C CYS A 25 -2.83 -6.98 -16.04
N ALA A 26 -3.53 -7.68 -16.93
CA ALA A 26 -3.15 -7.62 -18.33
C ALA A 26 -3.11 -6.13 -18.74
N SER A 27 -2.12 -5.74 -19.55
CA SER A 27 -1.62 -4.38 -19.75
C SER A 27 -2.63 -3.32 -20.28
N SER A 28 -3.91 -3.63 -20.38
CA SER A 28 -4.97 -2.72 -20.84
C SER A 28 -5.96 -2.28 -19.75
N ASN A 29 -5.96 -2.92 -18.57
CA ASN A 29 -7.02 -2.73 -17.57
C ASN A 29 -6.55 -2.05 -16.28
N CYS A 30 -5.24 -1.92 -16.10
CA CYS A 30 -4.65 -1.21 -14.98
C CYS A 30 -3.44 -0.41 -15.46
N GLU A 31 -3.33 0.84 -15.03
CA GLU A 31 -2.17 1.68 -15.32
C GLU A 31 -1.72 2.40 -14.06
N TRP A 32 -0.40 2.59 -13.95
CA TRP A 32 0.14 3.55 -12.99
C TRP A 32 -0.41 4.93 -13.35
N SER A 33 -1.02 5.58 -12.37
CA SER A 33 -1.68 6.87 -12.54
C SER A 33 -1.26 7.82 -11.43
N THR A 34 -1.64 9.08 -11.59
CA THR A 34 -1.70 10.04 -10.49
C THR A 34 -3.15 10.10 -10.04
N SER A 35 -3.39 9.93 -8.74
CA SER A 35 -4.67 10.27 -8.12
C SER A 35 -4.53 11.70 -7.63
N ASP A 36 -5.39 12.60 -8.10
CA ASP A 36 -5.35 14.02 -7.73
C ASP A 36 -5.60 14.17 -6.23
N SER A 37 -6.56 13.39 -5.68
CA SER A 37 -6.85 13.41 -4.24
C SER A 37 -5.69 12.88 -3.38
N ALA A 38 -5.01 11.83 -3.84
CA ALA A 38 -3.82 11.34 -3.15
C ALA A 38 -2.67 12.37 -3.19
N LEU A 39 -2.47 13.02 -4.34
CA LEU A 39 -1.44 14.04 -4.51
C LEU A 39 -1.71 15.25 -3.61
N GLU A 40 -2.95 15.76 -3.62
CA GLU A 40 -3.37 16.86 -2.74
C GLU A 40 -3.17 16.50 -1.26
N PHE A 41 -3.50 15.27 -0.86
CA PHE A 41 -3.27 14.80 0.50
C PHE A 41 -1.76 14.79 0.83
N THR A 42 -0.91 14.17 0.00
CA THR A 42 0.53 14.11 0.27
C THR A 42 1.20 15.49 0.25
N ASP A 43 0.76 16.38 -0.63
CA ASP A 43 1.23 17.76 -0.69
C ASP A 43 0.80 18.52 0.58
N SER A 44 -0.43 18.30 1.06
CA SER A 44 -0.90 18.91 2.30
C SER A 44 -0.07 18.49 3.52
N LEU A 45 0.54 17.29 3.49
CA LEU A 45 1.41 16.82 4.57
C LEU A 45 2.81 17.46 4.51
N THR A 46 3.30 17.88 3.34
CA THR A 46 4.71 18.25 3.12
C THR A 46 4.93 19.71 2.70
N ASN A 47 3.87 20.47 2.42
CA ASN A 47 3.95 21.87 2.00
C ASN A 47 4.71 22.75 3.02
N GLU A 48 5.62 23.60 2.56
CA GLU A 48 6.46 24.46 3.41
C GLU A 48 5.66 25.45 4.28
N SER A 49 4.44 25.86 3.87
CA SER A 49 3.66 26.88 4.59
C SER A 49 2.75 26.34 5.70
N ASP A 50 2.23 25.13 5.53
CA ASP A 50 1.13 24.55 6.32
C ASP A 50 1.18 23.02 6.42
N GLY A 51 2.25 22.42 5.89
CA GLY A 51 2.58 21.01 6.03
C GLY A 51 2.98 20.66 7.45
N ILE A 52 2.99 19.36 7.71
CA ILE A 52 3.32 18.78 9.01
C ILE A 52 4.71 18.15 8.96
N LEU A 53 5.08 17.55 7.84
CA LEU A 53 6.37 16.90 7.62
C LEU A 53 7.32 17.87 6.92
N HIS A 54 8.38 18.29 7.62
CA HIS A 54 9.35 19.27 7.12
C HIS A 54 10.73 18.67 6.78
N GLU A 55 11.44 19.38 5.90
CA GLU A 55 12.88 19.37 5.55
C GLU A 55 13.54 18.03 5.15
N ASN A 56 13.17 16.86 5.69
CA ASN A 56 13.77 15.55 5.34
C ASN A 56 12.79 14.36 5.34
N TRP A 57 11.48 14.62 5.43
CA TRP A 57 10.41 13.62 5.44
C TRP A 57 9.55 13.66 4.18
N PRO A 58 10.06 13.23 3.01
CA PRO A 58 9.25 13.18 1.81
C PRO A 58 8.18 12.12 1.92
N VAL A 59 6.95 12.53 1.61
CA VAL A 59 5.83 11.63 1.44
C VAL A 59 5.73 11.24 -0.03
N TYR A 60 5.58 9.95 -0.27
CA TYR A 60 5.41 9.35 -1.58
C TYR A 60 4.02 8.74 -1.67
N SER A 61 3.36 8.98 -2.80
CA SER A 61 2.16 8.24 -3.20
C SER A 61 2.40 7.54 -4.53
N TRP A 62 1.95 6.29 -4.63
CA TRP A 62 1.87 5.57 -5.90
C TRP A 62 0.44 5.11 -6.11
N SER A 63 -0.18 5.59 -7.18
CA SER A 63 -1.57 5.28 -7.50
C SER A 63 -1.68 4.40 -8.74
N ILE A 64 -2.67 3.52 -8.73
CA ILE A 64 -2.97 2.62 -9.84
C ILE A 64 -4.45 2.72 -10.12
N ALA A 65 -4.80 3.16 -11.33
CA ALA A 65 -6.17 3.16 -11.79
C ALA A 65 -6.53 1.79 -12.36
N ILE A 66 -7.75 1.32 -12.07
CA ILE A 66 -8.34 0.13 -12.66
C ILE A 66 -9.57 0.57 -13.46
N PHE A 67 -9.44 0.64 -14.77
CA PHE A 67 -10.45 1.28 -15.65
C PHE A 67 -11.66 0.40 -15.95
N ASP A 68 -11.60 -0.89 -15.60
CA ASP A 68 -12.68 -1.85 -15.79
C ASP A 68 -13.38 -2.06 -14.45
N SER A 69 -14.63 -1.58 -14.33
CA SER A 69 -15.39 -1.61 -13.08
C SER A 69 -15.69 -3.03 -12.59
N ASP A 70 -16.02 -3.95 -13.50
CA ASP A 70 -16.28 -5.35 -13.14
C ASP A 70 -15.02 -5.99 -12.58
N LYS A 71 -13.86 -5.60 -13.12
CA LYS A 71 -12.58 -6.01 -12.59
C LYS A 71 -12.31 -5.38 -11.22
N PHE A 72 -12.48 -4.07 -11.09
CA PHE A 72 -12.30 -3.42 -9.79
C PHE A 72 -13.13 -4.09 -8.70
N ASP A 73 -14.40 -4.39 -8.99
CA ASP A 73 -15.31 -5.05 -8.07
C ASP A 73 -14.90 -6.49 -7.72
N ASP A 74 -14.52 -7.33 -8.69
CA ASP A 74 -14.08 -8.71 -8.41
C ASP A 74 -12.71 -8.75 -7.72
N LEU A 75 -11.83 -7.76 -7.94
CA LEU A 75 -10.59 -7.61 -7.16
C LEU A 75 -10.91 -7.27 -5.70
N MET A 76 -11.77 -6.27 -5.47
CA MET A 76 -12.15 -5.80 -4.14
C MET A 76 -13.05 -6.78 -3.38
N GLY A 77 -13.79 -7.61 -4.09
CA GLY A 77 -14.69 -8.63 -3.55
C GLY A 77 -13.96 -9.86 -3.00
N ASN A 78 -12.67 -10.05 -3.34
CA ASN A 78 -11.88 -11.19 -2.90
C ASN A 78 -10.58 -10.76 -2.25
N VAL A 79 -10.51 -10.88 -0.92
CA VAL A 79 -9.33 -10.50 -0.11
C VAL A 79 -8.04 -11.20 -0.57
N TYR A 80 -8.11 -12.43 -1.09
CA TYR A 80 -6.94 -13.13 -1.59
C TYR A 80 -6.43 -12.52 -2.90
N TYR A 81 -7.32 -12.12 -3.81
CA TYR A 81 -6.94 -11.44 -5.04
C TYR A 81 -6.40 -10.04 -4.75
N PHE A 82 -7.12 -9.26 -3.94
CA PHE A 82 -6.68 -7.94 -3.51
C PHE A 82 -5.29 -8.00 -2.89
N LYS A 83 -5.06 -8.90 -1.92
CA LYS A 83 -3.75 -9.01 -1.25
C LYS A 83 -2.61 -9.41 -2.20
N ASN A 84 -2.86 -10.36 -3.12
CA ASN A 84 -1.85 -10.71 -4.12
C ASN A 84 -1.56 -9.57 -5.09
N PHE A 85 -2.58 -8.79 -5.47
CA PHE A 85 -2.42 -7.59 -6.27
C PHE A 85 -1.53 -6.58 -5.54
N ILE A 86 -1.88 -6.22 -4.31
CA ILE A 86 -1.11 -5.30 -3.44
C ILE A 86 0.35 -5.76 -3.35
N ALA A 87 0.58 -7.05 -3.03
CA ALA A 87 1.93 -7.59 -2.90
C ALA A 87 2.76 -7.46 -4.19
N ASN A 88 2.16 -7.71 -5.35
CA ASN A 88 2.84 -7.58 -6.64
C ASN A 88 3.17 -6.11 -6.95
N ARG A 89 2.27 -5.18 -6.64
CA ARG A 89 2.48 -3.75 -6.87
C ARG A 89 3.52 -3.15 -5.94
N VAL A 90 3.52 -3.53 -4.67
CA VAL A 90 4.58 -3.17 -3.74
C VAL A 90 5.94 -3.68 -4.22
N ARG A 91 6.01 -4.90 -4.76
CA ARG A 91 7.24 -5.41 -5.38
C ARG A 91 7.70 -4.54 -6.56
N GLU A 92 6.78 -4.15 -7.44
CA GLU A 92 7.10 -3.30 -8.58
C GLU A 92 7.64 -1.93 -8.14
N ILE A 93 6.98 -1.30 -7.16
CA ILE A 93 7.43 -0.04 -6.54
C ILE A 93 8.85 -0.21 -5.97
N CYS A 94 9.05 -1.25 -5.15
CA CYS A 94 10.35 -1.56 -4.55
C CYS A 94 11.45 -1.75 -5.60
N VAL A 95 11.19 -2.54 -6.66
CA VAL A 95 12.17 -2.79 -7.71
C VAL A 95 12.50 -1.51 -8.46
N ALA A 96 11.50 -0.70 -8.82
CA ALA A 96 11.71 0.56 -9.50
C ALA A 96 12.59 1.49 -8.66
N LYS A 97 12.28 1.65 -7.38
CA LYS A 97 13.03 2.51 -6.46
C LYS A 97 14.44 2.02 -6.18
N ARG A 98 14.62 0.72 -5.93
CA ARG A 98 15.95 0.14 -5.75
C ARG A 98 16.82 0.26 -7.00
N THR A 99 16.23 0.11 -8.18
CA THR A 99 16.93 0.31 -9.45
C THR A 99 17.35 1.76 -9.63
N GLU A 100 16.48 2.72 -9.29
CA GLU A 100 16.77 4.16 -9.28
C GLU A 100 18.01 4.48 -8.43
N TRP A 101 18.18 3.79 -7.30
CA TRP A 101 19.34 3.96 -6.42
C TRP A 101 20.55 3.05 -6.75
N GLY A 102 20.51 2.31 -7.86
CA GLY A 102 21.62 1.49 -8.32
C GLY A 102 21.80 0.16 -7.59
N PHE A 103 20.82 -0.32 -6.83
CA PHE A 103 20.84 -1.68 -6.27
C PHE A 103 20.53 -2.71 -7.36
N THR A 104 21.29 -3.80 -7.38
CA THR A 104 21.12 -4.89 -8.35
C THR A 104 20.45 -6.14 -7.77
N ASP A 105 20.45 -6.27 -6.43
CA ASP A 105 19.74 -7.34 -5.73
C ASP A 105 18.30 -6.93 -5.42
N MET A 106 17.37 -7.84 -5.77
CA MET A 106 15.93 -7.68 -5.63
C MET A 106 15.33 -8.64 -4.60
N ALA A 107 16.16 -9.40 -3.86
CA ALA A 107 15.71 -10.31 -2.81
C ALA A 107 14.84 -9.60 -1.76
N THR A 108 15.20 -8.38 -1.36
CA THR A 108 14.36 -7.51 -0.49
C THR A 108 12.97 -7.29 -1.09
N CYS A 109 12.86 -6.93 -2.36
CA CYS A 109 11.54 -6.73 -2.99
C CYS A 109 10.72 -8.03 -3.08
N ASP A 110 11.37 -9.16 -3.31
CA ASP A 110 10.72 -10.47 -3.29
C ASP A 110 10.27 -10.89 -1.88
N SER A 111 11.02 -10.48 -0.86
CA SER A 111 10.69 -10.69 0.54
C SER A 111 9.51 -9.79 0.97
N ALA A 112 9.51 -8.51 0.61
CA ALA A 112 8.35 -7.59 0.75
C ALA A 112 7.07 -8.13 0.11
N ARG A 113 7.17 -8.64 -1.12
CA ARG A 113 6.05 -9.33 -1.76
C ARG A 113 5.56 -10.49 -0.90
N THR A 114 6.49 -11.33 -0.44
CA THR A 114 6.15 -12.54 0.31
C THR A 114 5.52 -12.22 1.65
N TYR A 115 6.02 -11.18 2.34
CA TYR A 115 5.46 -10.66 3.56
C TYR A 115 4.00 -10.27 3.38
N ILE A 116 3.68 -9.38 2.43
CA ILE A 116 2.30 -8.94 2.19
C ILE A 116 1.38 -10.11 1.84
N ARG A 117 1.86 -11.08 1.05
CA ARG A 117 1.06 -12.28 0.72
C ARG A 117 0.69 -13.09 1.94
N ASN A 118 1.49 -13.04 3.00
CA ASN A 118 1.31 -13.81 4.22
C ASN A 118 0.75 -12.99 5.38
N SER A 119 0.85 -11.66 5.35
CA SER A 119 0.36 -10.78 6.40
C SER A 119 -1.17 -10.67 6.39
N TYR A 120 -1.70 -10.19 7.52
CA TYR A 120 -3.06 -9.71 7.62
C TYR A 120 -3.13 -8.28 7.07
N LEU A 121 -4.21 -7.98 6.35
CA LEU A 121 -4.49 -6.64 5.86
C LEU A 121 -5.66 -6.09 6.65
N HIS A 122 -5.37 -5.20 7.61
CA HIS A 122 -6.40 -4.59 8.43
C HIS A 122 -7.23 -3.65 7.57
N LYS A 123 -8.56 -3.80 7.58
CA LYS A 123 -9.47 -2.94 6.83
C LYS A 123 -10.16 -1.97 7.77
N TYR A 124 -9.93 -0.67 7.57
CA TYR A 124 -10.59 0.42 8.26
C TYR A 124 -11.71 1.01 7.39
N THR A 125 -12.85 1.29 8.00
CA THR A 125 -14.03 1.85 7.31
C THR A 125 -14.78 2.80 8.22
N GLY A 126 -15.34 3.87 7.66
CA GLY A 126 -16.08 4.85 8.44
C GLY A 126 -15.15 5.68 9.32
N SER A 127 -15.52 5.90 10.58
CA SER A 127 -14.88 6.87 11.48
C SER A 127 -13.51 6.45 12.06
N THR A 128 -12.88 5.40 11.52
CA THR A 128 -11.55 4.94 11.97
C THR A 128 -10.50 4.99 10.85
N MET A 129 -10.89 5.49 9.68
CA MET A 129 -10.00 5.56 8.51
C MET A 129 -8.93 6.65 8.67
N ASP A 130 -9.34 7.79 9.21
CA ASP A 130 -8.49 8.93 9.53
C ASP A 130 -7.47 8.59 10.62
N GLU A 131 -7.91 7.89 11.68
CA GLU A 131 -7.04 7.40 12.75
C GLU A 131 -5.98 6.45 12.20
N ALA A 132 -6.35 5.50 11.34
CA ALA A 132 -5.41 4.56 10.74
C ALA A 132 -4.31 5.26 9.92
N LEU A 133 -4.66 6.27 9.13
CA LEU A 133 -3.67 7.08 8.40
C LEU A 133 -2.82 7.91 9.37
N THR A 134 -3.46 8.55 10.35
CA THR A 134 -2.80 9.38 11.37
C THR A 134 -1.74 8.59 12.12
N ASP A 135 -2.09 7.43 12.67
CA ASP A 135 -1.19 6.58 13.42
C ASP A 135 0.00 6.14 12.56
N THR A 136 -0.27 5.82 11.29
CA THR A 136 0.78 5.43 10.34
C THR A 136 1.78 6.56 10.10
N PHE A 137 1.33 7.82 9.96
CA PHE A 137 2.24 8.98 9.82
C PHE A 137 2.77 9.52 11.15
N TRP A 138 2.16 9.18 12.27
CA TRP A 138 2.63 9.58 13.60
C TRP A 138 3.86 8.78 14.03
N THR A 139 3.91 7.47 13.72
CA THR A 139 5.07 6.59 14.04
C THR A 139 6.37 7.03 13.38
N VAL A 140 6.26 7.68 12.21
CA VAL A 140 7.35 8.34 11.50
C VAL A 140 8.06 9.36 12.40
N ASP A 141 7.32 9.95 13.33
CA ASP A 141 7.72 11.18 13.95
C ASP A 141 7.38 11.26 15.44
N GLU A 142 7.66 10.17 16.18
CA GLU A 142 7.44 10.13 17.64
C GLU A 142 8.27 11.18 18.40
N ASP A 143 9.29 11.79 17.76
CA ASP A 143 10.22 12.75 18.35
C ASP A 143 10.05 14.22 17.90
N ASN A 144 9.29 14.58 16.85
CA ASN A 144 9.10 16.01 16.49
C ASN A 144 7.87 16.69 17.14
N TRP A 145 7.87 18.02 17.01
CA TRP A 145 6.97 19.00 17.61
C TRP A 145 5.58 19.15 16.96
N PHE A 146 5.15 18.24 16.08
CA PHE A 146 3.85 18.35 15.42
C PHE A 146 2.73 17.73 16.27
N SER A 147 1.52 18.27 16.18
CA SER A 147 0.39 17.71 16.93
C SER A 147 -0.30 16.62 16.13
N TYR A 148 -0.51 15.45 16.74
CA TYR A 148 -1.38 14.36 16.25
C TYR A 148 -2.70 14.88 15.67
N ALA A 149 -3.30 15.90 16.31
CA ALA A 149 -4.53 16.56 15.87
C ALA A 149 -4.43 17.15 14.44
N SER A 150 -3.27 17.65 14.03
CA SER A 150 -3.05 18.17 12.68
C SER A 150 -3.04 17.06 11.64
N PHE A 151 -2.37 15.92 11.94
CA PHE A 151 -2.38 14.76 11.06
C PHE A 151 -3.78 14.17 10.94
N ASN A 152 -4.49 14.06 12.07
CA ASN A 152 -5.88 13.61 12.06
C ASN A 152 -6.75 14.53 11.20
N ALA A 153 -6.69 15.86 11.39
CA ALA A 153 -7.49 16.78 10.59
C ALA A 153 -7.24 16.66 9.07
N LYS A 154 -5.98 16.48 8.64
CA LYS A 154 -5.66 16.27 7.22
C LYS A 154 -6.09 14.87 6.73
N SER A 155 -5.96 13.85 7.56
CA SER A 155 -6.39 12.48 7.25
C SER A 155 -7.91 12.37 7.15
N GLU A 156 -8.65 12.98 8.10
CA GLU A 156 -10.10 13.10 8.09
C GLU A 156 -10.57 13.80 6.82
N ALA A 157 -9.99 14.96 6.48
CA ALA A 157 -10.32 15.68 5.26
C ALA A 157 -10.14 14.82 4.00
N TYR A 158 -9.14 13.94 3.97
CA TYR A 158 -8.87 13.06 2.85
C TYR A 158 -9.87 11.90 2.73
N VAL A 159 -10.33 11.31 3.83
CA VAL A 159 -11.14 10.07 3.83
C VAL A 159 -12.64 10.25 4.13
N GLN A 160 -13.07 11.45 4.53
CA GLN A 160 -14.44 11.71 5.00
C GLN A 160 -15.54 11.67 3.92
N ASP A 161 -15.20 11.68 2.64
CA ASP A 161 -16.19 11.66 1.53
C ASP A 161 -16.98 10.35 1.45
N GLY A 162 -16.53 9.30 2.15
CA GLY A 162 -17.16 7.98 2.20
C GLY A 162 -16.93 7.13 0.94
N THR A 163 -16.16 7.63 -0.02
CA THR A 163 -15.79 6.90 -1.24
C THR A 163 -14.51 6.10 -1.03
N LYS A 164 -13.77 6.40 0.04
CA LYS A 164 -12.49 5.75 0.34
C LYS A 164 -12.61 4.59 1.32
N ARG A 165 -11.65 3.67 1.23
CA ARG A 165 -11.40 2.59 2.20
C ARG A 165 -9.91 2.58 2.52
N VAL A 166 -9.58 2.47 3.80
CA VAL A 166 -8.17 2.40 4.23
C VAL A 166 -7.84 0.97 4.62
N TYR A 167 -6.72 0.48 4.13
CA TYR A 167 -6.15 -0.80 4.49
C TYR A 167 -4.74 -0.58 5.03
N VAL A 168 -4.34 -1.34 6.04
CA VAL A 168 -3.00 -1.22 6.62
C VAL A 168 -2.36 -2.60 6.70
N THR A 169 -1.12 -2.71 6.23
CA THR A 169 -0.26 -3.85 6.57
C THR A 169 0.59 -3.46 7.77
N GLU A 170 0.33 -4.10 8.91
CA GLU A 170 1.10 -3.95 10.14
C GLU A 170 2.54 -4.48 9.95
N ASP A 171 3.50 -3.99 10.75
CA ASP A 171 4.93 -4.38 10.76
C ASP A 171 5.60 -4.53 9.39
N PHE A 172 5.17 -3.76 8.39
CA PHE A 172 5.59 -3.98 7.01
C PHE A 172 7.06 -3.60 6.78
N TRP A 173 7.50 -2.51 7.39
CA TRP A 173 8.79 -1.90 7.09
C TRP A 173 9.94 -2.34 7.97
N HIS A 174 9.65 -2.78 9.21
CA HIS A 174 10.63 -3.46 10.06
C HIS A 174 11.26 -4.71 9.40
N GLN A 175 10.65 -5.21 8.33
CA GLN A 175 11.20 -6.31 7.55
C GLN A 175 11.78 -5.87 6.19
N GLU A 176 11.31 -4.79 5.57
CA GLU A 176 11.53 -4.50 4.13
C GLU A 176 11.47 -3.00 3.77
N ARG A 177 12.32 -2.51 2.84
CA ARG A 177 12.40 -1.08 2.45
C ARG A 177 11.92 -0.80 1.01
N LEU A 178 10.84 -0.02 0.82
CA LEU A 178 10.40 0.61 -0.44
C LEU A 178 11.01 1.98 -0.74
N VAL A 179 11.36 2.82 0.25
CA VAL A 179 12.11 4.08 0.06
C VAL A 179 13.55 3.91 0.63
N ARG A 180 14.45 4.88 0.41
CA ARG A 180 15.87 4.82 0.81
C ARG A 180 16.10 5.54 2.14
N GLY A 181 15.76 4.93 3.27
CA GLY A 181 16.06 5.49 4.58
C GLY A 181 17.12 4.72 5.35
N ASN A 182 17.89 5.41 6.18
CA ASN A 182 18.58 4.86 7.36
C ASN A 182 17.99 5.42 8.67
N GLY A 183 16.89 6.18 8.60
CA GLY A 183 16.24 6.87 9.72
C GLY A 183 14.96 6.19 10.21
N CYS A 184 14.10 6.94 10.93
CA CYS A 184 12.84 6.45 11.46
C CYS A 184 11.91 5.93 10.33
N GLU A 185 11.37 4.74 10.55
CA GLU A 185 10.61 3.96 9.57
C GLU A 185 9.12 4.05 9.93
N MET A 186 8.23 4.14 8.94
CA MET A 186 6.81 3.90 9.20
C MET A 186 6.66 2.44 9.61
N ASP A 187 6.01 2.09 10.71
CA ASP A 187 5.82 0.65 11.04
C ASP A 187 4.82 -0.02 10.10
N HIS A 188 4.03 0.77 9.40
CA HIS A 188 2.83 0.35 8.69
C HIS A 188 2.82 0.89 7.25
N LEU A 189 2.27 0.13 6.32
CA LEU A 189 2.00 0.62 4.96
C LEU A 189 0.49 0.82 4.78
N PRO A 190 0.03 2.08 4.71
CA PRO A 190 -1.34 2.41 4.40
C PRO A 190 -1.59 2.28 2.89
N ILE A 191 -2.73 1.69 2.58
CA ILE A 191 -3.24 1.48 1.23
C ILE A 191 -4.65 2.07 1.20
N VAL A 192 -4.84 3.11 0.41
CA VAL A 192 -6.13 3.76 0.24
C VAL A 192 -6.76 3.26 -1.06
N VAL A 193 -8.02 2.85 -0.99
CA VAL A 193 -8.81 2.50 -2.16
C VAL A 193 -9.88 3.55 -2.33
N ASP A 194 -9.83 4.30 -3.43
CA ASP A 194 -10.87 5.23 -3.82
C ASP A 194 -11.85 4.52 -4.77
N LEU A 195 -13.10 4.41 -4.34
CA LEU A 195 -14.13 3.71 -5.10
C LEU A 195 -14.67 4.54 -6.27
N ASP A 196 -14.59 5.87 -6.19
CA ASP A 196 -15.10 6.77 -7.23
C ASP A 196 -14.08 6.91 -8.36
N GLU A 197 -12.78 7.04 -8.01
CA GLU A 197 -11.69 7.07 -8.98
C GLU A 197 -11.31 5.65 -9.48
N MET A 198 -11.78 4.59 -8.81
CA MET A 198 -11.33 3.20 -9.00
C MET A 198 -9.80 3.08 -8.92
N THR A 199 -9.21 3.77 -7.94
CA THR A 199 -7.77 3.83 -7.72
C THR A 199 -7.37 3.09 -6.44
N ILE A 200 -6.18 2.51 -6.47
CA ILE A 200 -5.50 1.95 -5.30
C ILE A 200 -4.20 2.74 -5.12
N THR A 201 -4.05 3.37 -3.97
CA THR A 201 -2.93 4.25 -3.63
C THR A 201 -2.15 3.68 -2.46
N PHE A 202 -0.84 3.54 -2.66
CA PHE A 202 0.13 3.25 -1.60
C PHE A 202 0.74 4.56 -1.15
N ILE A 203 0.79 4.82 0.16
CA ILE A 203 1.40 6.04 0.69
C ILE A 203 2.52 5.66 1.65
N SER A 204 3.66 6.33 1.58
CA SER A 204 4.81 6.08 2.44
C SER A 204 5.56 7.37 2.73
N SER A 205 6.29 7.41 3.82
CA SER A 205 7.22 8.47 4.20
C SER A 205 8.45 7.82 4.84
N GLU A 206 9.63 8.38 4.62
CA GLU A 206 10.87 7.93 5.24
C GLU A 206 11.80 9.12 5.50
N LEU A 207 12.60 9.06 6.57
CA LEU A 207 13.61 10.07 6.85
C LEU A 207 14.85 9.81 6.00
N PHE A 208 15.23 10.82 5.21
CA PHE A 208 16.55 10.85 4.60
C PHE A 208 17.56 11.45 5.59
N ASP A 209 18.44 10.60 6.12
CA ASP A 209 19.67 10.98 6.84
C ASP A 209 20.89 10.77 5.93
#